data_AF-A0A643C048-F1
#
_entry.id   AF-A0A643C048-F1
#
_cell.length_a   1.000
_cell.length_b   1.000
_cell.length_c   1.000
_cell.angle_alpha   90.00
_cell.angle_beta   90.00
_cell.angle_gamma   90.00
#
_symmetry.space_group_name_H-M   'P 1'
#
loop_
_entity.id
_entity.type
_entity.pdbx_description
1 polymer ?
#
loop_
_entity_poly.entity_id
_entity_poly.type
_entity_poly.pdbx_seq_one_letter_code
_entity_poly.pdbx_strand_id
1 'polypeptide(L)'
;GTQSFGVANQWQEVPVSGIFRIDLKNTSISKSVVLNLEDAIKECVNSLTQISADLSTFVSVVAKEAKLYLKEPVVPLNMTLPQAAFEIHCSRISSVPLTRETLQVFLIDGHMKEVVQQFIDVLSVAVNRRVLCLPRDENLTSNKVLKTSNRKANVAILFSGGIESMVIAALADHHIPLDEPIDLFNVAFMTKEKTIPAKSSKNVVAAATPGEQFNIPDRITGRTGLKELQADNPFRMWNFVEINVSLEELQRLRRTRISHFIQPLDTVLDDSIGCAVWFASGGFGWLVVLTGIGADEQLAGYSRHRACFKNTRARGMNKEIEMELG
;
A
#
# COMPACT_ATOMS: atom_id res chain seq x y z
N GLY A 1 -46.27 11.90 6.60
CA GLY A 1 -45.38 13.00 6.97
C GLY A 1 -43.96 12.57 6.69
N THR A 2 -43.38 13.14 5.65
CA THR A 2 -42.00 12.97 5.19
C THR A 2 -41.00 13.27 6.31
N GLN A 3 -40.38 12.24 6.89
CA GLN A 3 -39.16 12.42 7.68
C GLN A 3 -37.99 12.54 6.72
N SER A 4 -37.48 13.76 6.62
CA SER A 4 -36.26 14.14 5.92
C SER A 4 -35.08 13.31 6.40
N PHE A 5 -34.46 12.58 5.47
CA PHE A 5 -33.07 12.13 5.59
C PHE A 5 -32.17 13.37 5.70
N GLY A 6 -31.90 13.80 6.93
CA GLY A 6 -31.10 14.97 7.25
C GLY A 6 -29.62 14.63 7.26
N VAL A 7 -28.90 15.26 6.32
CA VAL A 7 -27.43 15.40 6.24
C VAL A 7 -26.67 14.10 5.99
N ALA A 8 -26.62 13.69 4.72
CA ALA A 8 -25.50 12.91 4.25
C ALA A 8 -24.22 13.70 4.55
N ASN A 9 -23.27 13.09 5.28
CA ASN A 9 -21.91 13.60 5.45
C ASN A 9 -21.31 13.84 4.06
N GLN A 10 -21.39 15.08 3.57
CA GLN A 10 -20.76 15.50 2.33
C GLN A 10 -19.26 15.62 2.58
N TRP A 11 -18.57 14.49 2.42
CA TRP A 11 -17.13 14.50 2.21
C TRP A 11 -16.87 15.27 0.92
N GLN A 12 -16.21 16.41 1.03
CA GLN A 12 -15.73 17.17 -0.12
C GLN A 12 -14.29 16.77 -0.38
N GLU A 13 -14.03 16.34 -1.61
CA GLU A 13 -12.70 16.02 -2.09
C GLU A 13 -11.87 17.30 -2.19
N VAL A 14 -10.64 17.27 -1.66
CA VAL A 14 -9.70 18.39 -1.85
C VAL A 14 -9.14 18.29 -3.28
N PRO A 15 -9.07 19.39 -4.05
CA PRO A 15 -8.59 19.34 -5.43
C PRO A 15 -7.15 18.82 -5.56
N VAL A 16 -6.80 18.20 -6.69
CA VAL A 16 -5.44 17.67 -6.99
C VAL A 16 -4.47 18.79 -7.40
N SER A 17 -4.64 19.98 -6.83
CA SER A 17 -3.96 21.21 -7.24
C SER A 17 -2.53 21.35 -6.71
N GLY A 18 -2.13 20.50 -5.78
CA GLY A 18 -0.84 20.52 -5.11
C GLY A 18 -0.88 19.79 -3.77
N ILE A 19 0.16 19.98 -2.96
CA ILE A 19 0.29 19.32 -1.66
C ILE A 19 -0.38 20.18 -0.60
N PHE A 20 -1.34 19.60 0.13
CA PHE A 20 -2.02 20.31 1.21
C PHE A 20 -1.49 19.86 2.56
N ARG A 21 -1.09 20.84 3.38
CA ARG A 21 -0.65 20.63 4.75
C ARG A 21 -1.65 21.20 5.74
N ILE A 22 -2.07 20.36 6.67
CA ILE A 22 -2.93 20.72 7.81
C ILE A 22 -2.15 20.60 9.12
N ASP A 23 -2.30 21.60 10.00
CA ASP A 23 -1.80 21.53 11.37
C ASP A 23 -2.94 21.13 12.31
N LEU A 24 -3.05 19.84 12.61
CA LEU A 24 -4.11 19.30 13.46
C LEU A 24 -4.12 19.90 14.88
N LYS A 25 -2.96 20.33 15.41
CA LYS A 25 -2.90 20.96 16.73
C LYS A 25 -3.56 22.33 16.67
N ASN A 26 -3.19 23.15 15.69
CA ASN A 26 -3.80 24.47 15.52
C ASN A 26 -5.30 24.34 15.22
N THR A 27 -5.69 23.42 14.34
CA THR A 27 -7.09 23.13 14.00
C THR A 27 -7.93 22.78 15.23
N SER A 28 -7.38 22.00 16.17
CA SER A 28 -8.07 21.63 17.41
C SER A 28 -8.33 22.82 18.34
N ILE A 29 -7.46 23.84 18.29
CA ILE A 29 -7.55 25.05 19.12
C ILE A 29 -8.49 26.08 18.47
N SER A 30 -8.32 26.34 17.16
CA SER A 30 -9.06 27.37 16.44
C SER A 30 -10.47 26.95 16.03
N LYS A 31 -10.79 25.64 16.09
CA LYS A 31 -12.00 25.04 15.49
C LYS A 31 -12.17 25.40 14.00
N SER A 32 -11.06 25.73 13.33
CA SER A 32 -11.00 26.05 11.91
C SER A 32 -9.88 25.25 11.25
N VAL A 33 -10.13 24.74 10.05
CA VAL A 33 -9.15 23.99 9.27
C VAL A 33 -8.44 24.96 8.34
N VAL A 34 -7.14 25.10 8.50
CA VAL A 34 -6.31 25.85 7.55
C VAL A 34 -5.54 24.87 6.68
N LEU A 35 -5.88 24.81 5.40
CA LEU A 35 -5.16 24.04 4.39
C LEU A 35 -4.07 24.93 3.79
N ASN A 36 -2.81 24.62 4.09
CA ASN A 36 -1.68 25.29 3.46
C ASN A 36 -1.38 24.58 2.15
N LEU A 37 -1.49 25.28 1.02
CA LEU A 37 -1.09 24.74 -0.27
C LEU A 37 0.43 24.95 -0.46
N GLU A 38 1.15 23.84 -0.56
CA GLU A 38 2.58 23.74 -0.84
C GLU A 38 2.77 23.25 -2.30
N ASP A 39 3.70 23.87 -3.03
CA ASP A 39 4.02 23.60 -4.45
C ASP A 39 2.80 23.50 -5.38
N ALA A 40 2.09 24.62 -5.54
CA ALA A 40 1.03 24.74 -6.53
C ALA A 40 1.60 24.53 -7.94
N ILE A 41 0.95 23.67 -8.74
CA ILE A 41 1.15 23.65 -10.20
C ILE A 41 0.91 25.09 -10.68
N LYS A 42 1.79 25.65 -11.54
CA LYS A 42 1.75 27.07 -11.97
C LYS A 42 0.36 27.56 -12.44
N GLU A 43 -0.50 26.68 -12.91
CA GLU A 43 -1.89 26.98 -13.29
C GLU A 43 -2.84 27.23 -12.11
N CYS A 44 -2.50 26.81 -10.89
CA CYS A 44 -3.44 26.76 -9.77
C CYS A 44 -3.48 28.01 -8.88
N VAL A 45 -2.51 28.92 -9.02
CA VAL A 45 -2.51 30.19 -8.29
C VAL A 45 -3.75 31.03 -8.62
N ASN A 46 -4.26 30.92 -9.86
CA ASN A 46 -5.49 31.59 -10.30
C ASN A 46 -6.77 30.89 -9.83
N SER A 47 -6.67 29.66 -9.32
CA SER A 47 -7.82 28.84 -8.90
C SER A 47 -8.06 28.86 -7.38
N LEU A 48 -7.19 29.47 -6.57
CA LEU A 48 -7.29 29.42 -5.10
C LEU A 48 -8.62 30.00 -4.57
N THR A 49 -9.11 31.06 -5.20
CA THR A 49 -10.41 31.67 -4.91
C THR A 49 -11.57 30.75 -5.25
N GLN A 50 -11.44 29.96 -6.31
CA GLN A 50 -12.44 28.96 -6.70
C GLN A 50 -12.41 27.75 -5.76
N ILE A 51 -11.21 27.26 -5.42
CA ILE A 51 -11.02 26.18 -4.43
C ILE A 51 -11.59 26.60 -3.07
N SER A 52 -11.32 27.83 -2.62
CA SER A 52 -11.85 28.33 -1.35
C SER A 52 -13.37 28.54 -1.38
N ALA A 53 -13.98 28.75 -2.54
CA ALA A 53 -15.43 28.92 -2.68
C ALA A 53 -16.18 27.59 -2.60
N ASP A 54 -15.55 26.49 -3.03
CA ASP A 54 -16.15 25.16 -3.01
C ASP A 54 -16.04 24.46 -1.64
N LEU A 55 -15.20 24.98 -0.74
CA LEU A 55 -14.95 24.43 0.59
C LEU A 55 -15.91 24.98 1.66
N SER A 56 -16.13 24.19 2.70
CA SER A 56 -16.96 24.57 3.85
C SER A 56 -16.42 25.81 4.58
N THR A 57 -17.30 26.60 5.19
CA THR A 57 -16.96 27.90 5.83
C THR A 57 -15.95 27.83 6.98
N PHE A 58 -15.75 26.66 7.59
CA PHE A 58 -14.73 26.43 8.62
C PHE A 58 -13.36 26.03 8.04
N VAL A 59 -13.25 25.88 6.72
CA VAL A 59 -12.03 25.52 5.99
C VAL A 59 -11.55 26.74 5.20
N SER A 60 -10.30 27.12 5.38
CA SER A 60 -9.65 28.18 4.60
C SER A 60 -8.39 27.64 3.92
N VAL A 61 -8.16 28.04 2.67
CA VAL A 61 -6.93 27.70 1.94
C VAL A 61 -6.00 28.90 1.93
N VAL A 62 -4.74 28.67 2.33
CA VAL A 62 -3.69 29.69 2.29
C VAL A 62 -2.57 29.19 1.40
N ALA A 63 -2.28 29.93 0.34
CA ALA A 63 -1.07 29.71 -0.45
C ALA A 63 0.12 30.35 0.27
N LYS A 64 1.18 29.59 0.52
CA LYS A 64 2.45 30.16 0.96
C LYS A 64 3.30 30.46 -0.26
N GLU A 65 3.65 31.73 -0.47
CA GLU A 65 4.58 32.17 -1.54
C GLU A 65 6.03 31.73 -1.28
N ALA A 66 6.34 31.30 -0.07
CA ALA A 66 7.63 30.71 0.25
C ALA A 66 7.71 29.34 -0.43
N LYS A 67 8.72 29.14 -1.29
CA LYS A 67 9.22 27.83 -1.73
C LYS A 67 9.69 27.02 -0.52
N LEU A 68 8.74 26.56 0.28
CA LEU A 68 8.96 25.56 1.30
C LEU A 68 9.03 24.25 0.54
N TYR A 69 10.22 23.91 0.07
CA TYR A 69 10.53 22.53 -0.27
C TYR A 69 10.12 21.70 0.95
N LEU A 70 9.30 20.67 0.75
CA LEU A 70 9.22 19.60 1.74
C LEU A 70 10.68 19.19 1.99
N LYS A 71 11.16 19.44 3.20
CA LYS A 71 12.49 18.99 3.59
C LYS A 71 12.48 17.50 3.31
N GLU A 72 13.35 17.04 2.39
CA GLU A 72 13.40 15.65 1.97
C GLU A 72 13.22 14.78 3.21
N PRO A 73 12.10 14.06 3.33
CA PRO A 73 11.81 13.30 4.54
C PRO A 73 12.83 12.16 4.72
N VAL A 74 13.55 11.86 3.64
CA VAL A 74 14.64 10.89 3.57
C VAL A 74 15.95 11.65 3.79
N VAL A 75 16.68 11.27 4.83
CA VAL A 75 18.09 11.66 4.99
C VAL A 75 18.85 11.19 3.74
N PRO A 76 19.85 11.93 3.21
CA PRO A 76 20.65 11.44 2.09
C PRO A 76 21.05 9.99 2.31
N LEU A 77 20.84 9.14 1.30
CA LEU A 77 21.06 7.70 1.40
C LEU A 77 22.46 7.46 2.00
N ASN A 78 22.60 6.51 2.92
CA ASN A 78 23.94 6.15 3.40
C ASN A 78 24.70 5.44 2.27
N MET A 79 25.50 6.20 1.54
CA MET A 79 26.31 5.71 0.43
C MET A 79 27.62 5.05 0.89
N THR A 80 27.87 5.00 2.21
CA THR A 80 29.09 4.43 2.78
C THR A 80 29.11 2.93 2.54
N LEU A 81 30.12 2.48 1.80
CA LEU A 81 30.36 1.06 1.63
C LEU A 81 30.97 0.49 2.93
N PRO A 82 30.60 -0.72 3.34
CA PRO A 82 31.24 -1.43 4.45
C PRO A 82 32.76 -1.48 4.25
N GLN A 83 33.53 -1.13 5.28
CA GLN A 83 35.00 -1.12 5.24
C GLN A 83 35.61 -2.51 5.19
N ALA A 84 34.91 -3.52 5.71
CA ALA A 84 35.27 -4.91 5.50
C ALA A 84 34.74 -5.36 4.14
N ALA A 85 35.54 -6.14 3.40
CA ALA A 85 34.97 -6.96 2.34
C ALA A 85 33.82 -7.75 2.99
N PHE A 86 32.62 -7.61 2.45
CA PHE A 86 31.58 -8.59 2.67
C PHE A 86 32.13 -9.90 2.06
N GLU A 87 33.01 -10.59 2.78
CA GLU A 87 33.25 -12.02 2.62
C GLU A 87 32.00 -12.75 3.10
N ILE A 88 30.84 -12.37 2.57
CA ILE A 88 29.75 -13.31 2.57
C ILE A 88 30.31 -14.47 1.76
N HIS A 89 30.30 -15.66 2.37
CA HIS A 89 30.51 -16.97 1.75
C HIS A 89 29.55 -17.25 0.54
N CYS A 90 29.00 -16.20 -0.09
CA CYS A 90 28.01 -16.20 -1.14
C CYS A 90 28.60 -16.03 -2.54
N SER A 91 29.91 -15.93 -2.71
CA SER A 91 30.52 -16.07 -4.05
C SER A 91 30.19 -17.42 -4.71
N ARG A 92 29.73 -18.41 -3.91
CA ARG A 92 29.30 -19.74 -4.36
C ARG A 92 27.79 -20.00 -4.33
N ILE A 93 26.93 -19.06 -3.92
CA ILE A 93 25.46 -19.23 -4.07
C ILE A 93 25.10 -18.86 -5.52
N SER A 94 25.60 -19.70 -6.43
CA SER A 94 25.24 -19.72 -7.83
C SER A 94 23.88 -20.36 -7.99
N SER A 95 22.98 -19.69 -8.71
CA SER A 95 21.84 -20.23 -9.48
C SER A 95 20.82 -21.18 -8.84
N VAL A 96 20.98 -21.65 -7.61
CA VAL A 96 20.03 -22.53 -6.91
C VAL A 96 18.93 -21.68 -6.26
N PRO A 97 17.65 -22.09 -6.33
CA PRO A 97 16.57 -21.43 -5.59
C PRO A 97 16.94 -21.37 -4.10
N LEU A 98 16.85 -20.20 -3.47
CA LEU A 98 17.04 -20.11 -2.02
C LEU A 98 15.97 -20.96 -1.33
N THR A 99 16.40 -21.94 -0.55
CA THR A 99 15.52 -22.70 0.33
C THR A 99 15.45 -22.03 1.71
N ARG A 100 14.47 -22.44 2.52
CA ARG A 100 14.34 -21.96 3.90
C ARG A 100 15.61 -22.20 4.71
N GLU A 101 16.26 -23.35 4.49
CA GLU A 101 17.50 -23.75 5.14
C GLU A 101 18.64 -22.82 4.75
N THR A 102 18.74 -22.45 3.46
CA THR A 102 19.74 -21.46 2.99
C THR A 102 19.55 -20.10 3.65
N LEU A 103 18.30 -19.67 3.86
CA LEU A 103 18.01 -18.42 4.57
C LEU A 103 18.33 -18.50 6.06
N GLN A 104 18.09 -19.64 6.70
CA GLN A 104 18.43 -19.85 8.12
C GLN A 104 19.93 -19.78 8.40
N VAL A 105 20.78 -20.17 7.44
CA VAL A 105 22.24 -20.04 7.58
C VAL A 105 22.66 -18.59 7.83
N PHE A 106 21.98 -17.61 7.22
CA PHE A 106 22.30 -16.20 7.45
C PHE A 106 21.98 -15.73 8.87
N LEU A 107 21.10 -16.44 9.59
CA LEU A 107 20.72 -16.13 10.97
C LEU A 107 21.61 -16.85 12.00
N ILE A 108 22.57 -17.68 11.57
CA ILE A 108 23.56 -18.31 12.45
C ILE A 108 24.55 -17.25 12.96
N ASP A 109 24.91 -16.28 12.12
CA ASP A 109 25.75 -15.17 12.50
C ASP A 109 25.02 -14.27 13.51
N GLY A 110 25.61 -14.11 14.70
CA GLY A 110 24.99 -13.39 15.81
C GLY A 110 24.72 -11.91 15.49
N HIS A 111 25.63 -11.27 14.75
CA HIS A 111 25.47 -9.89 14.33
C HIS A 111 24.34 -9.73 13.31
N MET A 112 24.29 -10.58 12.27
CA MET A 112 23.19 -10.57 11.30
C MET A 112 21.84 -10.84 11.96
N LYS A 113 21.77 -11.77 12.91
CA LYS A 113 20.55 -12.04 13.67
C LYS A 113 20.09 -10.80 14.45
N GLU A 114 21.02 -10.08 15.08
CA GLU A 114 20.71 -8.83 15.79
C GLU A 114 20.20 -7.75 14.83
N VAL A 115 20.85 -7.56 13.68
CA VAL A 115 20.42 -6.60 12.65
C VAL A 115 19.01 -6.92 12.14
N VAL A 116 18.72 -8.20 11.86
CA VAL A 116 17.39 -8.64 11.42
C VAL A 116 16.34 -8.38 12.50
N GLN A 117 16.65 -8.67 13.77
CA GLN A 117 15.72 -8.40 14.88
C GLN A 117 15.45 -6.89 15.02
N GLN A 118 16.49 -6.06 14.97
CA GLN A 118 16.35 -4.60 15.00
C GLN A 118 15.48 -4.09 13.85
N PHE A 119 15.66 -4.63 12.63
CA PHE A 119 14.83 -4.28 11.49
C PHE A 119 13.35 -4.65 11.70
N ILE A 120 13.08 -5.86 12.20
CA ILE A 120 11.72 -6.32 12.55
C ILE A 120 11.11 -5.40 13.62
N ASP A 121 11.87 -5.05 14.66
CA ASP A 121 11.39 -4.20 15.75
C ASP A 121 11.01 -2.80 15.25
N VAL A 122 11.85 -2.20 14.40
CA VAL A 122 11.56 -0.87 13.80
C VAL A 122 10.31 -0.93 12.93
N LEU A 123 10.19 -1.95 12.07
CA LEU A 123 9.03 -2.09 11.19
C LEU A 123 7.75 -2.39 11.99
N SER A 124 7.86 -3.22 13.04
CA SER A 124 6.79 -3.54 13.98
C SER A 124 6.27 -2.29 14.68
N VAL A 125 7.17 -1.42 15.18
CA VAL A 125 6.78 -0.13 15.77
C VAL A 125 6.11 0.78 14.74
N ALA A 126 6.59 0.79 13.49
CA ALA A 126 6.00 1.59 12.42
C ALA A 126 4.58 1.14 12.07
N VAL A 127 4.31 -0.17 12.06
CA VAL A 127 2.97 -0.74 11.87
C VAL A 127 2.09 -0.44 13.07
N ASN A 128 2.57 -0.68 14.30
CA ASN A 128 1.83 -0.40 15.54
C ASN A 128 1.28 1.04 15.56
N ARG A 129 2.14 2.03 15.29
CA ARG A 129 1.75 3.45 15.27
C ARG A 129 0.59 3.77 14.30
N ARG A 130 0.43 2.99 13.23
CA ARG A 130 -0.62 3.18 12.22
C ARG A 130 -1.93 2.49 12.58
N VAL A 131 -1.90 1.47 13.44
CA VAL A 131 -3.08 0.68 13.85
C VAL A 131 -3.53 0.93 15.29
N LEU A 132 -2.74 1.66 16.09
CA LEU A 132 -3.04 1.91 17.49
C LEU A 132 -4.24 2.85 17.68
N CYS A 133 -4.25 3.99 16.98
CA CYS A 133 -5.18 5.10 17.21
C CYS A 133 -6.47 5.00 16.38
N LEU A 134 -7.07 3.81 16.33
CA LEU A 134 -8.33 3.59 15.62
C LEU A 134 -9.52 3.80 16.56
N PRO A 135 -10.63 4.39 16.08
CA PRO A 135 -11.86 4.50 16.85
C PRO A 135 -12.43 3.09 17.06
N ARG A 136 -12.08 2.48 18.20
CA ARG A 136 -12.68 1.21 18.63
C ARG A 136 -13.91 1.56 19.47
N ASP A 137 -15.05 0.95 19.16
CA ASP A 137 -16.26 1.11 19.96
C ASP A 137 -16.01 0.52 21.37
N GLU A 138 -15.61 1.37 22.33
CA GLU A 138 -15.42 1.00 23.74
C GLU A 138 -16.74 0.55 24.41
N ASN A 139 -17.88 0.77 23.76
CA ASN A 139 -19.22 0.61 24.33
C ASN A 139 -19.89 -0.75 24.07
N LEU A 140 -19.20 -1.77 23.56
CA LEU A 140 -19.72 -3.14 23.62
C LEU A 140 -19.34 -3.79 24.96
N THR A 141 -19.92 -3.25 26.02
CA THR A 141 -19.95 -3.85 27.37
C THR A 141 -20.29 -5.33 27.30
N SER A 142 -19.51 -6.13 28.02
CA SER A 142 -19.70 -7.55 28.33
C SER A 142 -21.16 -7.91 28.62
N ASN A 143 -21.97 -8.20 27.59
CA ASN A 143 -23.22 -8.95 27.68
C ASN A 143 -23.84 -9.22 26.31
N LYS A 144 -23.10 -9.94 25.45
CA LYS A 144 -23.70 -10.81 24.42
C LYS A 144 -22.65 -11.80 23.90
N VAL A 145 -22.70 -13.01 24.45
CA VAL A 145 -22.02 -14.23 23.98
C VAL A 145 -22.53 -14.69 22.58
N LEU A 146 -23.15 -13.79 21.81
CA LEU A 146 -23.81 -14.12 20.55
C LEU A 146 -23.55 -13.02 19.52
N LYS A 147 -22.55 -13.29 18.66
CA LYS A 147 -22.25 -12.78 17.31
C LYS A 147 -20.80 -12.34 17.16
N THR A 148 -19.89 -13.30 17.21
CA THR A 148 -18.52 -13.18 16.68
C THR A 148 -18.48 -12.85 15.17
N SER A 149 -19.61 -12.93 14.46
CA SER A 149 -19.72 -12.75 13.02
C SER A 149 -20.05 -11.33 12.53
N ASN A 150 -20.08 -10.33 13.41
CA ASN A 150 -20.57 -8.98 13.06
C ASN A 150 -19.59 -7.83 13.37
N ARG A 151 -18.36 -8.14 13.77
CA ARG A 151 -17.36 -7.09 13.97
C ARG A 151 -16.81 -6.61 12.63
N LYS A 152 -16.75 -5.30 12.46
CA LYS A 152 -16.17 -4.65 11.29
C LYS A 152 -14.67 -4.56 11.46
N ALA A 153 -13.91 -4.74 10.38
CA ALA A 153 -12.49 -4.45 10.39
C ALA A 153 -12.29 -2.92 10.40
N ASN A 154 -11.37 -2.42 11.24
CA ASN A 154 -10.93 -1.02 11.17
C ASN A 154 -9.59 -0.88 10.42
N VAL A 155 -8.94 -2.00 10.12
CA VAL A 155 -7.70 -2.07 9.34
C VAL A 155 -7.91 -2.97 8.13
N ALA A 156 -7.47 -2.47 6.98
CA ALA A 156 -7.25 -3.26 5.79
C ALA A 156 -5.78 -3.19 5.36
N ILE A 157 -5.41 -4.15 4.53
CA ILE A 157 -4.09 -4.22 3.91
C ILE A 157 -4.29 -4.39 2.42
N LEU A 158 -3.64 -3.53 1.63
CA LEU A 158 -3.54 -3.75 0.19
C LEU A 158 -2.63 -4.97 -0.04
N PHE A 159 -3.25 -6.09 -0.41
CA PHE A 159 -2.67 -7.41 -0.24
C PHE A 159 -2.58 -8.17 -1.55
N SER A 160 -1.38 -8.21 -2.12
CA SER A 160 -1.06 -8.97 -3.34
C SER A 160 -0.59 -10.40 -3.05
N GLY A 161 -0.23 -10.69 -1.79
CA GLY A 161 0.47 -11.92 -1.41
C GLY A 161 1.97 -11.89 -1.70
N GLY A 162 2.49 -10.77 -2.24
CA GLY A 162 3.93 -10.52 -2.27
C GLY A 162 4.50 -10.33 -0.87
N ILE A 163 5.83 -10.52 -0.72
CA ILE A 163 6.53 -10.52 0.57
C ILE A 163 6.26 -9.27 1.41
N GLU A 164 6.18 -8.09 0.78
CA GLU A 164 5.93 -6.82 1.44
C GLU A 164 4.57 -6.81 2.14
N SER A 165 3.52 -7.13 1.39
CA SER A 165 2.15 -7.20 1.92
C SER A 165 1.97 -8.32 2.96
N MET A 166 2.70 -9.43 2.81
CA MET A 166 2.71 -10.53 3.78
C MET A 166 3.35 -10.11 5.11
N VAL A 167 4.50 -9.44 5.06
CA VAL A 167 5.19 -8.94 6.25
C VAL A 167 4.35 -7.89 6.97
N ILE A 168 3.75 -6.94 6.24
CA ILE A 168 2.86 -5.94 6.83
C ILE A 168 1.62 -6.61 7.45
N ALA A 169 1.06 -7.64 6.83
CA ALA A 169 -0.06 -8.40 7.40
C ALA A 169 0.31 -9.12 8.69
N ALA A 170 1.40 -9.88 8.69
CA ALA A 170 1.89 -10.57 9.89
C ALA A 170 2.17 -9.59 11.04
N LEU A 171 2.81 -8.45 10.75
CA LEU A 171 3.07 -7.43 11.77
C LEU A 171 1.80 -6.74 12.26
N ALA A 172 0.82 -6.48 11.39
CA ALA A 172 -0.45 -5.88 11.79
C ALA A 172 -1.23 -6.79 12.74
N ASP A 173 -1.20 -8.11 12.50
CA ASP A 173 -1.82 -9.11 13.38
C ASP A 173 -1.32 -9.02 14.83
N HIS A 174 -0.02 -8.77 15.03
CA HIS A 174 0.57 -8.65 16.36
C HIS A 174 0.06 -7.45 17.17
N HIS A 175 -0.40 -6.39 16.51
CA HIS A 175 -0.78 -5.12 17.15
C HIS A 175 -2.29 -4.90 17.21
N ILE A 176 -3.06 -5.67 16.46
CA ILE A 176 -4.53 -5.57 16.42
C ILE A 176 -5.14 -6.58 17.41
N PRO A 177 -6.12 -6.20 18.25
CA PRO A 177 -6.77 -7.13 19.18
C PRO A 177 -7.31 -8.37 18.47
N LEU A 178 -7.07 -9.58 18.99
CA LEU A 178 -7.39 -10.86 18.32
C LEU A 178 -8.85 -11.02 17.88
N ASP A 179 -9.76 -10.34 18.56
CA ASP A 179 -11.20 -10.34 18.31
C ASP A 179 -11.65 -9.31 17.24
N GLU A 180 -10.72 -8.55 16.65
CA GLU A 180 -10.95 -7.62 15.54
C GLU A 180 -10.54 -8.25 14.20
N PRO A 181 -11.38 -8.31 13.16
CA PRO A 181 -10.95 -8.84 11.87
C PRO A 181 -9.98 -7.89 11.15
N ILE A 182 -9.16 -8.46 10.26
CA ILE A 182 -8.30 -7.70 9.34
C ILE A 182 -8.74 -7.99 7.91
N ASP A 183 -9.00 -6.94 7.15
CA ASP A 183 -9.38 -7.06 5.74
C ASP A 183 -8.13 -7.11 4.85
N LEU A 184 -8.07 -8.06 3.93
CA LEU A 184 -7.03 -8.20 2.92
C LEU A 184 -7.63 -7.83 1.56
N PHE A 185 -7.36 -6.62 1.10
CA PHE A 185 -7.88 -6.11 -0.16
C PHE A 185 -7.00 -6.57 -1.32
N ASN A 186 -7.52 -7.48 -2.13
CA ASN A 186 -6.82 -8.00 -3.31
C ASN A 186 -7.52 -7.56 -4.59
N VAL A 187 -6.88 -6.66 -5.33
CA VAL A 187 -7.42 -6.09 -6.57
C VAL A 187 -7.00 -6.97 -7.76
N ALA A 188 -7.96 -7.33 -8.60
CA ALA A 188 -7.72 -8.05 -9.84
C ALA A 188 -8.42 -7.37 -11.02
N PHE A 189 -7.65 -7.04 -12.04
CA PHE A 189 -8.16 -6.53 -13.31
C PHE A 189 -8.44 -7.69 -14.26
N MET A 190 -9.64 -7.67 -14.84
CA MET A 190 -10.08 -8.71 -15.78
C MET A 190 -9.12 -8.84 -16.96
N THR A 191 -8.61 -10.04 -17.21
CA THR A 191 -7.83 -10.33 -18.41
C THR A 191 -8.75 -10.70 -19.57
N LYS A 192 -8.52 -10.12 -20.76
CA LYS A 192 -9.08 -10.70 -21.99
C LYS A 192 -8.52 -12.11 -22.15
N GLU A 193 -9.37 -13.08 -22.48
CA GLU A 193 -8.99 -14.48 -22.65
C GLU A 193 -7.66 -14.58 -23.43
N LYS A 194 -6.71 -15.37 -22.89
CA LYS A 194 -5.55 -15.78 -23.67
C LYS A 194 -6.10 -16.57 -24.85
N THR A 195 -6.09 -16.00 -26.04
CA THR A 195 -6.11 -16.77 -27.28
C THR A 195 -4.86 -17.65 -27.25
N ILE A 196 -5.01 -18.88 -26.75
CA ILE A 196 -3.96 -19.89 -26.80
C ILE A 196 -3.59 -20.05 -28.28
N PRO A 197 -2.33 -19.84 -28.70
CA PRO A 197 -1.93 -20.14 -30.06
C PRO A 197 -2.13 -21.64 -30.28
N ALA A 198 -3.00 -21.96 -31.24
CA ALA A 198 -3.45 -23.30 -31.56
C ALA A 198 -2.28 -24.29 -31.74
N LYS A 199 -2.02 -25.12 -30.72
CA LYS A 199 -1.42 -26.44 -30.92
C LYS A 199 -2.16 -27.47 -30.07
N SER A 200 -2.74 -28.41 -30.82
CA SER A 200 -3.27 -29.73 -30.44
C SER A 200 -4.55 -29.85 -29.62
N SER A 201 -5.51 -30.52 -30.27
CA SER A 201 -6.55 -31.45 -29.76
C SER A 201 -7.88 -30.91 -29.21
N LYS A 202 -8.88 -30.96 -30.13
CA LYS A 202 -10.29 -31.40 -30.00
C LYS A 202 -11.08 -31.11 -28.70
N ASN A 203 -12.16 -30.35 -28.91
CA ASN A 203 -13.47 -30.41 -28.24
C ASN A 203 -13.49 -30.23 -26.71
N VAL A 204 -13.73 -29.00 -26.24
CA VAL A 204 -14.97 -28.54 -25.59
C VAL A 204 -14.97 -27.01 -25.69
N VAL A 205 -16.05 -26.40 -26.20
CA VAL A 205 -16.32 -24.97 -25.97
C VAL A 205 -16.78 -24.88 -24.52
N ALA A 206 -15.84 -24.98 -23.58
CA ALA A 206 -16.14 -24.76 -22.17
C ALA A 206 -16.34 -23.25 -22.01
N ALA A 207 -17.59 -22.84 -21.80
CA ALA A 207 -17.89 -21.48 -21.37
C ALA A 207 -17.01 -21.20 -20.15
N ALA A 208 -16.17 -20.17 -20.22
CA ALA A 208 -15.28 -19.79 -19.13
C ALA A 208 -16.08 -19.70 -17.83
N THR A 209 -15.65 -20.43 -16.81
CA THR A 209 -16.33 -20.47 -15.52
C THR A 209 -16.33 -19.05 -14.92
N PRO A 210 -17.46 -18.52 -14.41
CA PRO A 210 -17.49 -17.19 -13.79
C PRO A 210 -16.43 -17.10 -12.68
N GLY A 211 -15.41 -16.26 -12.86
CA GLY A 211 -14.30 -16.07 -11.91
C GLY A 211 -12.92 -16.44 -12.42
N GLU A 212 -12.79 -17.27 -13.47
CA GLU A 212 -11.46 -17.62 -14.03
C GLU A 212 -10.70 -16.41 -14.60
N GLN A 213 -11.44 -15.42 -15.07
CA GLN A 213 -10.92 -14.19 -15.67
C GLN A 213 -10.18 -13.28 -14.66
N PHE A 214 -10.32 -13.57 -13.36
CA PHE A 214 -9.64 -12.87 -12.27
C PHE A 214 -8.56 -13.72 -11.60
N ASN A 215 -8.27 -14.93 -12.11
CA ASN A 215 -7.16 -15.77 -11.65
C ASN A 215 -5.82 -15.28 -12.21
N ILE A 216 -5.52 -14.01 -11.96
CA ILE A 216 -4.23 -13.38 -12.28
C ILE A 216 -3.18 -13.75 -11.22
N PRO A 217 -1.87 -13.58 -11.50
CA PRO A 217 -0.80 -13.95 -10.56
C PRO A 217 -1.02 -13.44 -9.14
N ASP A 218 -1.36 -12.16 -8.96
CA ASP A 218 -1.55 -11.55 -7.63
C ASP A 218 -2.78 -12.10 -6.89
N ARG A 219 -3.84 -12.52 -7.59
CA ARG A 219 -4.99 -13.17 -6.95
C ARG A 219 -4.61 -14.57 -6.46
N ILE A 220 -3.84 -15.31 -7.25
CA ILE A 220 -3.37 -16.65 -6.91
C ILE A 220 -2.40 -16.59 -5.73
N THR A 221 -1.42 -15.69 -5.78
CA THR A 221 -0.46 -15.47 -4.71
C THR A 221 -1.16 -14.96 -3.45
N GLY A 222 -2.09 -14.00 -3.55
CA GLY A 222 -2.89 -13.52 -2.43
C GLY A 222 -3.68 -14.63 -1.74
N ARG A 223 -4.38 -15.50 -2.49
CA ARG A 223 -5.08 -16.65 -1.88
C ARG A 223 -4.14 -17.64 -1.21
N THR A 224 -2.90 -17.76 -1.69
CA THR A 224 -1.87 -18.62 -1.06
C THR A 224 -1.35 -17.97 0.21
N GLY A 225 -1.01 -16.68 0.17
CA GLY A 225 -0.58 -15.92 1.33
C GLY A 225 -1.63 -15.87 2.45
N LEU A 226 -2.92 -15.78 2.11
CA LEU A 226 -4.01 -15.92 3.10
C LEU A 226 -3.92 -17.24 3.88
N LYS A 227 -3.66 -18.36 3.19
CA LYS A 227 -3.54 -19.66 3.85
C LYS A 227 -2.32 -19.72 4.77
N GLU A 228 -1.23 -19.06 4.38
CA GLU A 228 -0.03 -18.95 5.21
C GLU A 228 -0.31 -18.12 6.48
N LEU A 229 -0.99 -16.97 6.36
CA LEU A 229 -1.40 -16.15 7.50
C LEU A 229 -2.36 -16.90 8.44
N GLN A 230 -3.30 -17.67 7.89
CA GLN A 230 -4.22 -18.51 8.67
C GLN A 230 -3.50 -19.66 9.39
N ALA A 231 -2.46 -20.21 8.77
CA ALA A 231 -1.65 -21.27 9.39
C ALA A 231 -0.77 -20.71 10.52
N ASP A 232 -0.29 -19.47 10.38
CA ASP A 232 0.53 -18.78 11.38
C ASP A 232 -0.31 -18.36 12.60
N ASN A 233 -1.47 -17.74 12.38
CA ASN A 233 -2.43 -17.41 13.42
C ASN A 233 -3.86 -17.87 13.06
N PRO A 234 -4.31 -19.05 13.57
CA PRO A 234 -5.63 -19.60 13.27
C PRO A 234 -6.77 -18.89 14.01
N PHE A 235 -6.48 -18.05 15.01
CA PHE A 235 -7.50 -17.34 15.79
C PHE A 235 -7.89 -16.00 15.15
N ARG A 236 -7.02 -15.43 14.31
CA ARG A 236 -7.31 -14.20 13.58
C ARG A 236 -8.36 -14.44 12.50
N MET A 237 -9.35 -13.56 12.47
CA MET A 237 -10.29 -13.48 11.35
C MET A 237 -9.70 -12.63 10.22
N TRP A 238 -9.20 -13.31 9.18
CA TRP A 238 -8.74 -12.70 7.94
C TRP A 238 -9.88 -12.66 6.91
N ASN A 239 -10.29 -11.46 6.49
CA ASN A 239 -11.30 -11.30 5.45
C ASN A 239 -10.61 -11.03 4.12
N PHE A 240 -10.56 -12.02 3.24
CA PHE A 240 -10.00 -11.83 1.90
C PHE A 240 -11.04 -11.19 0.97
N VAL A 241 -10.88 -9.89 0.74
CA VAL A 241 -11.81 -9.08 -0.07
C VAL A 241 -11.31 -9.03 -1.50
N GLU A 242 -12.00 -9.79 -2.35
CA GLU A 242 -11.72 -9.89 -3.77
C GLU A 242 -12.33 -8.71 -4.54
N ILE A 243 -11.49 -7.74 -4.91
CA ILE A 243 -11.91 -6.56 -5.68
C ILE A 243 -11.70 -6.86 -7.17
N ASN A 244 -12.76 -7.25 -7.85
CA ASN A 244 -12.75 -7.64 -9.26
C ASN A 244 -13.19 -6.48 -10.14
N VAL A 245 -12.31 -6.00 -11.00
CA VAL A 245 -12.53 -4.81 -11.83
C VAL A 245 -12.64 -5.22 -13.29
N SER A 246 -13.77 -4.89 -13.94
CA SER A 246 -13.95 -5.17 -15.37
C SER A 246 -13.06 -4.26 -16.23
N LEU A 247 -12.80 -4.68 -17.48
CA LEU A 247 -12.01 -3.87 -18.38
C LEU A 247 -12.69 -2.54 -18.72
N GLU A 248 -14.02 -2.54 -18.87
CA GLU A 248 -14.81 -1.33 -19.16
C GLU A 248 -14.74 -0.35 -18.00
N GLU A 249 -14.88 -0.84 -16.77
CA GLU A 249 -14.79 -0.03 -15.57
C GLU A 249 -13.40 0.58 -15.40
N LEU A 250 -12.35 -0.26 -15.52
CA LEU A 250 -10.96 0.17 -15.48
C LEU A 250 -10.71 1.25 -16.53
N GLN A 251 -11.05 1.01 -17.79
CA GLN A 251 -10.80 1.97 -18.88
C GLN A 251 -11.55 3.28 -18.68
N ARG A 252 -12.80 3.23 -18.23
CA ARG A 252 -13.60 4.41 -17.98
C ARG A 252 -12.98 5.24 -16.85
N LEU A 253 -12.79 4.66 -15.67
CA LEU A 253 -12.28 5.40 -14.51
C LEU A 253 -10.82 5.83 -14.70
N ARG A 254 -10.00 4.99 -15.33
CA ARG A 254 -8.63 5.33 -15.68
C ARG A 254 -8.55 6.62 -16.49
N ARG A 255 -9.37 6.73 -17.54
CA ARG A 255 -9.38 7.89 -18.45
C ARG A 255 -10.05 9.12 -17.86
N THR A 256 -11.11 8.96 -17.07
CA THR A 256 -11.91 10.10 -16.61
C THR A 256 -11.51 10.62 -15.24
N ARG A 257 -10.77 9.84 -14.45
CA ARG A 257 -10.43 10.18 -13.05
C ARG A 257 -9.00 9.81 -12.71
N ILE A 258 -8.65 8.51 -12.70
CA ILE A 258 -7.41 8.01 -12.07
C ILE A 258 -6.16 8.65 -12.69
N SER A 259 -6.08 8.80 -14.01
CA SER A 259 -4.92 9.40 -14.68
C SER A 259 -4.66 10.85 -14.27
N HIS A 260 -5.65 11.55 -13.74
CA HIS A 260 -5.50 12.92 -13.25
C HIS A 260 -4.96 12.99 -11.82
N PHE A 261 -4.98 11.87 -11.07
CA PHE A 261 -4.49 11.79 -9.68
C PHE A 261 -3.07 11.22 -9.58
N ILE A 262 -2.58 10.55 -10.62
CA ILE A 262 -1.24 9.97 -10.63
C ILE A 262 -0.30 10.97 -11.28
N GLN A 263 0.74 11.38 -10.57
CA GLN A 263 1.84 12.21 -11.07
C GLN A 263 3.17 11.61 -10.59
N PRO A 264 4.20 11.49 -11.45
CA PRO A 264 4.26 12.03 -12.81
C PRO A 264 3.52 11.18 -13.87
N LEU A 265 3.12 9.94 -13.53
CA LEU A 265 2.50 8.98 -14.47
C LEU A 265 3.43 8.70 -15.67
N ASP A 266 4.74 8.66 -15.42
CA ASP A 266 5.76 8.45 -16.45
C ASP A 266 5.88 6.98 -16.82
N THR A 267 5.51 6.08 -15.91
CA THR A 267 5.67 4.64 -16.10
C THR A 267 4.35 3.88 -16.12
N VAL A 268 4.37 2.69 -16.75
CA VAL A 268 3.26 1.73 -16.65
C VAL A 268 3.05 1.27 -15.20
N LEU A 269 4.11 1.26 -14.39
CA LEU A 269 4.03 0.89 -12.99
C LEU A 269 3.23 1.93 -12.20
N ASP A 270 3.48 3.23 -12.44
CA ASP A 270 2.73 4.34 -11.83
C ASP A 270 1.23 4.19 -12.08
N ASP A 271 0.86 3.94 -13.34
CA ASP A 271 -0.53 3.71 -13.76
C ASP A 271 -1.14 2.49 -13.06
N SER A 272 -0.40 1.37 -13.02
CA SER A 272 -0.88 0.11 -12.46
C SER A 272 -1.07 0.17 -10.93
N ILE A 273 -0.10 0.75 -10.21
CA ILE A 273 -0.16 0.94 -8.75
C ILE A 273 -1.28 1.93 -8.42
N GLY A 274 -1.34 3.06 -9.12
CA GLY A 274 -2.37 4.05 -8.88
C GLY A 274 -3.78 3.52 -9.15
N CYS A 275 -3.98 2.70 -10.19
CA CYS A 275 -5.24 1.99 -10.39
C CYS A 275 -5.55 1.04 -9.24
N ALA A 276 -4.60 0.21 -8.81
CA ALA A 276 -4.83 -0.73 -7.71
C ALA A 276 -5.20 -0.01 -6.41
N VAL A 277 -4.49 1.06 -6.06
CA VAL A 277 -4.79 1.91 -4.89
C VAL A 277 -6.17 2.54 -5.01
N TRP A 278 -6.51 3.10 -6.17
CA TRP A 278 -7.83 3.70 -6.42
C TRP A 278 -8.96 2.70 -6.14
N PHE A 279 -8.91 1.52 -6.76
CA PHE A 279 -9.96 0.51 -6.59
C PHE A 279 -9.99 -0.09 -5.20
N ALA A 280 -8.85 -0.22 -4.52
CA ALA A 280 -8.81 -0.62 -3.12
C ALA A 280 -9.42 0.42 -2.17
N SER A 281 -9.35 1.71 -2.52
CA SER A 281 -9.85 2.81 -1.69
C SER A 281 -11.36 3.09 -1.87
N GLY A 282 -12.01 2.51 -2.87
CA GLY A 282 -13.40 2.81 -3.24
C GLY A 282 -14.50 2.28 -2.30
N GLY A 283 -14.15 1.75 -1.13
CA GLY A 283 -15.09 1.21 -0.16
C GLY A 283 -15.89 2.28 0.60
N PHE A 284 -16.98 1.86 1.24
CA PHE A 284 -17.76 2.74 2.14
C PHE A 284 -17.37 2.49 3.60
N GLY A 285 -16.98 3.55 4.32
CA GLY A 285 -16.68 3.49 5.75
C GLY A 285 -15.39 4.21 6.12
N TRP A 286 -14.97 4.03 7.37
CA TRP A 286 -13.72 4.55 7.90
C TRP A 286 -12.79 3.39 8.15
N LEU A 287 -11.69 3.33 7.42
CA LEU A 287 -10.79 2.21 7.43
C LEU A 287 -9.37 2.71 7.20
N VAL A 288 -8.42 2.23 7.99
CA VAL A 288 -7.00 2.47 7.71
C VAL A 288 -6.51 1.37 6.80
N VAL A 289 -6.04 1.75 5.61
CA VAL A 289 -5.43 0.81 4.65
C VAL A 289 -3.92 0.90 4.75
N LEU A 290 -3.26 -0.19 5.13
CA LEU A 290 -1.81 -0.32 5.08
C LEU A 290 -1.37 -0.81 3.70
N THR A 291 -0.21 -0.34 3.26
CA THR A 291 0.41 -0.74 1.99
C THR A 291 1.90 -0.99 2.17
N GLY A 292 2.44 -1.92 1.39
CA GLY A 292 3.87 -2.25 1.33
C GLY A 292 4.68 -1.41 0.34
N ILE A 293 4.03 -0.49 -0.38
CA ILE A 293 4.69 0.39 -1.37
C ILE A 293 5.87 1.12 -0.73
N GLY A 294 7.01 1.17 -1.43
CA GLY A 294 8.25 1.79 -0.96
C GLY A 294 9.30 0.79 -0.48
N ALA A 295 8.94 -0.48 -0.26
CA ALA A 295 9.87 -1.48 0.23
C ALA A 295 10.91 -1.88 -0.83
N ASP A 296 10.50 -2.08 -2.10
CA ASP A 296 11.42 -2.35 -3.21
C ASP A 296 12.47 -1.23 -3.40
N GLU A 297 12.10 0.04 -3.24
CA GLU A 297 13.01 1.19 -3.33
C GLU A 297 13.99 1.22 -2.15
N GLN A 298 13.50 1.00 -0.92
CA GLN A 298 14.34 1.03 0.28
C GLN A 298 15.28 -0.16 0.42
N LEU A 299 14.86 -1.33 -0.09
CA LEU A 299 15.57 -2.61 0.10
C LEU A 299 16.19 -3.15 -1.19
N ALA A 300 16.19 -2.34 -2.25
CA ALA A 300 16.70 -2.74 -3.55
C ALA A 300 16.05 -4.03 -4.11
N GLY A 301 14.73 -4.14 -4.01
CA GLY A 301 13.98 -5.36 -4.34
C GLY A 301 13.72 -5.60 -5.84
N TYR A 302 13.79 -4.56 -6.68
CA TYR A 302 13.63 -4.73 -8.13
C TYR A 302 14.68 -5.63 -8.79
N SER A 303 14.26 -6.43 -9.77
CA SER A 303 15.16 -7.34 -10.50
C SER A 303 16.33 -6.62 -11.20
N ARG A 304 16.14 -5.35 -11.59
CA ARG A 304 17.19 -4.49 -12.17
C ARG A 304 18.31 -4.20 -11.17
N HIS A 305 17.99 -4.05 -9.89
CA HIS A 305 18.97 -3.87 -8.82
C HIS A 305 19.91 -5.07 -8.79
N ARG A 306 19.37 -6.28 -8.78
CA ARG A 306 20.18 -7.51 -8.84
C ARG A 306 21.10 -7.54 -10.07
N ALA A 307 20.60 -7.11 -11.24
CA ALA A 307 21.42 -7.03 -12.45
C ALA A 307 22.53 -5.98 -12.33
N CYS A 308 22.21 -4.80 -11.80
CA CYS A 308 23.17 -3.74 -11.52
C CYS A 308 24.27 -4.24 -10.56
N PHE A 309 23.91 -4.85 -9.42
CA PHE A 309 24.88 -5.41 -8.47
C PHE A 309 25.87 -6.39 -9.12
N LYS A 310 25.38 -7.26 -10.00
CA LYS A 310 26.22 -8.25 -10.69
C LYS A 310 27.25 -7.59 -11.59
N ASN A 311 26.87 -6.50 -12.25
CA ASN A 311 27.70 -5.81 -13.25
C ASN A 311 28.64 -4.76 -12.62
N THR A 312 28.14 -3.99 -11.65
CA THR A 312 28.80 -2.78 -11.13
C THR A 312 29.14 -2.87 -9.64
N ARG A 313 28.80 -3.98 -8.99
CA ARG A 313 28.97 -4.24 -7.55
C ARG A 313 28.23 -3.20 -6.70
N ALA A 314 28.55 -3.14 -5.40
CA ALA A 314 27.86 -2.29 -4.43
C ALA A 314 27.89 -0.79 -4.80
N ARG A 315 28.97 -0.30 -5.42
CA ARG A 315 29.06 1.12 -5.80
C ARG A 315 28.05 1.52 -6.88
N GLY A 316 27.87 0.69 -7.90
CA GLY A 316 26.89 1.01 -8.94
C GLY A 316 25.46 0.74 -8.50
N MET A 317 25.23 -0.23 -7.61
CA MET A 317 23.94 -0.39 -6.93
C MET A 317 23.55 0.88 -6.17
N ASN A 318 24.44 1.42 -5.34
CA ASN A 318 24.14 2.63 -4.57
C ASN A 318 23.72 3.79 -5.49
N LYS A 319 24.41 3.97 -6.62
CA LYS A 319 24.04 4.98 -7.62
C LYS A 319 22.68 4.72 -8.26
N GLU A 320 22.35 3.46 -8.54
CA GLU A 320 21.04 3.07 -9.06
C GLU A 320 19.92 3.49 -8.10
N ILE A 321 20.07 3.17 -6.82
CA ILE A 321 19.08 3.50 -5.77
C ILE A 321 18.99 5.01 -5.56
N GLU A 322 20.12 5.72 -5.56
CA GLU A 322 20.15 7.18 -5.44
C GLU A 322 19.37 7.86 -6.57
N MET A 323 19.50 7.40 -7.81
CA MET A 323 18.72 7.93 -8.94
C MET A 323 17.20 7.71 -8.79
N GLU A 324 16.77 6.70 -8.04
CA GLU A 324 15.34 6.40 -7.82
C GLU A 324 14.74 7.21 -6.67
N LEU A 325 15.53 7.47 -5.63
CA LEU A 325 15.06 8.18 -4.43
C LEU A 325 15.11 9.71 -4.57
N GLY A 326 15.86 10.24 -5.54
CA GLY A 326 15.98 11.67 -5.82
C GLY A 326 17.15 12.32 -5.09
#